data_AF-A0A651GL12-F1
#
_entry.id   AF-A0A651GL12-F1
#
_cell.length_a   1.000
_cell.length_b   1.000
_cell.length_c   1.000
_cell.angle_alpha   90.00
_cell.angle_beta   90.00
_cell.angle_gamma   90.00
#
_symmetry.space_group_name_H-M   'P 1'
#
loop_
_entity.id
_entity.type
_entity.pdbx_description
1 polymer ?
#
loop_
_entity_poly.entity_id
_entity_poly.type
_entity_poly.pdbx_seq_one_letter_code
_entity_poly.pdbx_strand_id
1 'polypeptide(L)'
;MNIGIVAEERDQVRETGLATDPATFNYIGQRRYTWQSEEIKIGTYRQGTVTIHLVDAARNEAVWVGISERVIDEREERLQRTIREGVKEMFEKIP
;
A
#
# COMPACT_ATOMS: atom_id res chain seq x y z
N MET A 1 16.12 20.20 -5.71
CA MET A 1 15.63 18.85 -5.35
C MET A 1 14.31 19.03 -4.62
N ASN A 2 13.27 18.32 -5.05
CA ASN A 2 11.94 18.40 -4.46
C ASN A 2 11.60 17.04 -3.85
N ILE A 3 10.96 17.04 -2.67
CA ILE A 3 10.54 15.82 -1.98
C ILE A 3 9.06 15.99 -1.61
N GLY A 4 8.24 15.02 -2.00
CA GLY A 4 6.83 14.91 -1.61
C GLY A 4 6.63 13.65 -0.78
N ILE A 5 5.81 13.75 0.26
CA ILE A 5 5.39 12.62 1.09
C ILE A 5 3.88 12.68 1.22
N VAL A 6 3.21 11.57 0.90
CA VAL A 6 1.76 11.42 1.03
C VAL A 6 1.49 10.16 1.83
N ALA A 7 0.56 10.24 2.79
CA ALA A 7 0.09 9.09 3.54
C ALA A 7 -1.43 8.98 3.38
N GLU A 8 -1.91 7.84 2.92
CA GLU A 8 -3.32 7.58 2.64
C GLU A 8 -3.76 6.32 3.40
N GLU A 9 -4.98 6.33 3.92
CA GLU A 9 -5.60 5.12 4.49
C GLU A 9 -6.23 4.29 3.37
N ARG A 10 -5.92 2.99 3.34
CA ARG A 10 -6.42 2.03 2.36
C ARG A 10 -7.07 0.85 3.03
N ASP A 11 -8.09 0.32 2.37
CA ASP A 11 -8.81 -0.86 2.83
C ASP A 11 -7.98 -2.12 2.57
N GLN A 12 -7.80 -2.92 3.62
CA GLN A 12 -7.27 -4.26 3.47
C GLN A 12 -8.43 -5.20 3.20
N VAL A 13 -8.40 -5.87 2.05
CA VAL A 13 -9.40 -6.86 1.65
C VAL A 13 -8.80 -8.26 1.70
N ARG A 14 -9.65 -9.25 1.94
CA ARG A 14 -9.34 -10.66 1.66
C ARG A 14 -10.47 -11.27 0.86
N GLU A 15 -10.13 -12.32 0.13
CA GLU A 15 -11.09 -13.17 -0.55
C GLU A 15 -11.72 -14.16 0.45
N THR A 16 -13.04 -14.39 0.34
CA THR A 16 -13.76 -15.39 1.14
C THR A 16 -13.46 -16.80 0.63
N GLY A 17 -13.37 -17.77 1.54
CA GLY A 17 -13.02 -19.15 1.18
C GLY A 17 -13.94 -20.18 1.82
N LEU A 18 -14.10 -21.32 1.15
CA LEU A 18 -14.90 -22.44 1.66
C LEU A 18 -14.46 -22.92 3.06
N ALA A 19 -13.16 -22.89 3.31
CA ALA A 19 -12.58 -23.32 4.60
C ALA A 19 -12.61 -22.22 5.68
N THR A 20 -12.56 -20.95 5.29
CA THR A 20 -12.42 -19.81 6.20
C THR A 20 -13.75 -19.18 6.57
N ASP A 21 -14.79 -19.36 5.73
CA ASP A 21 -16.09 -18.71 5.85
C ASP A 21 -17.26 -19.73 5.82
N PRO A 22 -17.29 -20.72 6.75
CA PRO A 22 -18.25 -21.83 6.76
C PRO A 22 -19.73 -21.43 6.96
N ALA A 23 -20.00 -20.22 7.45
CA ALA A 23 -21.35 -19.73 7.73
C ALA A 23 -22.07 -19.20 6.48
N THR A 24 -21.37 -18.96 5.38
CA THR A 24 -21.96 -18.50 4.10
C THR A 24 -22.59 -19.66 3.31
N PHE A 25 -22.43 -20.90 3.77
CA PHE A 25 -22.99 -22.12 3.19
C PHE A 25 -24.41 -22.37 3.67
N ASN A 26 -25.37 -21.61 3.16
CA ASN A 26 -26.78 -21.88 3.39
C ASN A 26 -27.21 -23.17 2.64
N TYR A 27 -27.24 -24.28 3.37
CA TYR A 27 -27.94 -25.55 3.07
C TYR A 27 -27.77 -26.13 1.65
N ILE A 28 -26.86 -27.10 1.51
CA ILE A 28 -26.64 -27.90 0.29
C ILE A 28 -27.78 -28.92 0.13
N GLY A 29 -28.97 -28.44 -0.24
CA GLY A 29 -30.12 -29.29 -0.61
C GLY A 29 -30.11 -29.66 -2.11
N GLN A 30 -31.12 -30.41 -2.56
CA GLN A 30 -31.29 -30.83 -3.97
C GLN A 30 -31.54 -29.68 -4.99
N ARG A 31 -31.46 -28.42 -4.57
CA ARG A 31 -31.56 -27.25 -5.45
C ARG A 31 -30.17 -26.66 -5.67
N ARG A 32 -29.89 -26.36 -6.94
CA ARG A 32 -28.62 -25.83 -7.44
C ARG A 32 -28.21 -24.58 -6.66
N TYR A 33 -27.26 -24.73 -5.75
CA TYR A 33 -26.54 -23.61 -5.16
C TYR A 33 -25.21 -23.44 -5.88
N THR A 34 -24.92 -22.21 -6.29
CA THR A 34 -23.63 -21.77 -6.80
C THR A 34 -23.01 -20.88 -5.74
N TRP A 35 -21.91 -21.34 -5.15
CA TRP A 35 -21.08 -20.49 -4.30
C TRP A 35 -20.16 -19.65 -5.18
N GLN A 36 -19.97 -18.39 -4.79
CA GLN A 36 -19.03 -17.46 -5.42
C GLN A 36 -18.19 -16.81 -4.33
N SER A 37 -16.94 -16.56 -4.68
CA SER A 37 -15.99 -15.89 -3.82
C SER A 37 -16.24 -14.38 -3.82
N GLU A 38 -16.17 -13.75 -2.66
CA GLU A 38 -16.36 -12.31 -2.46
C GLU A 38 -15.11 -11.68 -1.81
N GLU A 39 -14.80 -10.44 -2.14
CA GLU A 39 -13.79 -9.65 -1.43
C GLU A 39 -14.44 -8.94 -0.24
N ILE A 40 -13.97 -9.22 0.97
CA ILE A 40 -14.45 -8.60 2.19
C ILE A 40 -13.35 -7.78 2.86
N LYS A 41 -13.72 -6.60 3.36
CA LYS A 41 -12.82 -5.73 4.13
C LYS A 41 -12.51 -6.37 5.48
N ILE A 42 -11.23 -6.53 5.78
CA ILE A 42 -10.74 -7.10 7.05
C ILE A 42 -10.02 -6.09 7.93
N GLY A 43 -9.70 -4.92 7.39
CA GLY A 43 -9.04 -3.87 8.14
C GLY A 43 -8.71 -2.68 7.26
N THR A 44 -7.92 -1.76 7.82
CA THR A 44 -7.31 -0.67 7.08
C THR A 44 -5.82 -0.62 7.39
N TYR A 45 -5.06 -0.07 6.45
CA TYR A 45 -3.64 0.20 6.63
C TYR A 45 -3.33 1.57 6.04
N ARG A 46 -2.29 2.23 6.55
CA ARG A 46 -1.80 3.46 5.95
C ARG A 46 -0.72 3.14 4.94
N GLN A 47 -0.88 3.60 3.71
CA GLN A 47 0.15 3.55 2.69
C GLN A 47 0.86 4.90 2.61
N GLY A 48 2.17 4.88 2.76
CA GLY A 48 3.05 6.02 2.55
C GLY A 48 3.68 5.96 1.17
N THR A 49 3.57 7.05 0.43
CA THR A 49 4.28 7.25 -0.83
C THR A 49 5.23 8.42 -0.68
N VAL A 50 6.49 8.21 -1.03
CA VAL A 50 7.52 9.26 -1.05
C VAL A 50 8.00 9.41 -2.49
N THR A 51 8.04 10.66 -2.96
CA THR A 51 8.46 11.02 -4.30
C THR A 51 9.62 12.01 -4.21
N ILE A 52 10.73 11.73 -4.89
CA ILE A 52 11.92 12.59 -4.93
C ILE A 52 12.18 13.00 -6.38
N HIS A 53 12.26 14.30 -6.64
CA HIS A 53 12.65 14.86 -7.93
C HIS A 53 14.02 15.55 -7.81
N LEU A 54 14.99 15.10 -8.59
CA LEU A 54 16.22 15.85 -8.85
C LEU A 54 15.97 16.78 -10.03
N VAL A 55 16.16 18.08 -9.83
CA VAL A 55 15.82 19.12 -10.82
C VAL A 55 17.08 19.87 -11.21
N ASP A 56 17.33 20.00 -12.51
CA ASP A 56 18.32 20.91 -13.06
C ASP A 56 17.79 22.34 -12.94
N ALA A 57 18.44 23.17 -12.11
CA ALA A 57 18.01 24.53 -11.85
C ALA A 57 18.13 25.47 -13.05
N ALA A 58 19.02 25.18 -14.01
CA ALA A 58 19.22 26.02 -15.18
C ALA A 58 18.11 25.83 -16.23
N ARG A 59 17.54 24.62 -16.29
CA ARG A 59 16.47 24.26 -17.23
C ARG A 59 15.09 24.13 -16.58
N ASN A 60 15.06 24.10 -15.24
CA ASN A 60 13.87 23.81 -14.44
C ASN A 60 13.22 22.46 -14.82
N GLU A 61 14.05 21.48 -15.17
CA GLU A 61 13.62 20.16 -15.63
C GLU A 61 14.00 19.08 -14.61
N ALA A 62 13.10 18.12 -14.37
CA ALA A 62 13.41 16.96 -13.55
C ALA A 62 14.33 16.01 -14.33
N VAL A 63 15.58 15.89 -13.88
CA VAL A 63 16.58 14.99 -14.47
C VAL A 63 16.47 13.57 -13.91
N TRP A 64 15.82 13.41 -12.75
CA TRP A 64 15.55 12.10 -12.15
C TRP A 64 14.33 12.17 -11.23
N VAL A 65 13.54 11.09 -11.23
CA VAL A 65 12.36 10.91 -10.37
C VAL A 65 12.41 9.52 -9.73
N GLY A 66 12.36 9.48 -8.40
CA GLY A 66 12.22 8.25 -7.62
C GLY A 66 10.90 8.24 -6.87
N ILE A 67 10.20 7.11 -6.91
CA ILE A 67 8.96 6.88 -6.15
C ILE A 67 9.16 5.60 -5.32
N SER A 68 8.82 5.67 -4.04
CA SER A 68 8.78 4.49 -3.16
C SER A 68 7.49 4.48 -2.37
N GLU A 69 6.91 3.29 -2.24
CA GLU A 69 5.69 3.04 -1.51
C GLU A 69 5.93 2.03 -0.40
N ARG A 70 5.38 2.28 0.79
CA ARG A 70 5.51 1.37 1.93
C ARG A 70 4.30 1.46 2.85
N VAL A 71 3.93 0.34 3.47
CA VAL A 71 2.93 0.34 4.55
C VAL A 71 3.52 1.02 5.78
N ILE A 72 2.76 1.94 6.37
CA ILE A 72 3.12 2.74 7.53
C ILE A 72 2.49 2.14 8.80
N ASP A 73 3.30 2.00 9.86
CA ASP A 73 2.82 1.69 11.21
C ASP A 73 2.22 2.96 11.85
N GLU A 74 1.15 2.81 12.64
CA GLU A 74 0.49 3.94 13.32
C GLU A 74 1.37 4.59 14.39
N ARG A 75 2.37 3.86 14.91
CA ARG A 75 3.30 4.38 15.91
C ARG A 75 4.29 5.37 15.28
N GLU A 76 4.27 6.60 15.76
CA GLU A 76 5.07 7.72 15.24
C GLU A 76 6.58 7.42 15.19
N GLU A 77 7.14 6.77 16.21
CA GLU A 77 8.55 6.37 16.24
C GLU A 77 8.92 5.42 15.09
N ARG A 78 8.02 4.48 14.77
CA ARG A 78 8.22 3.51 13.69
C ARG A 78 8.03 4.17 12.34
N LEU A 79 7.03 5.05 12.21
CA LEU A 79 6.82 5.86 11.01
C LEU A 79 8.07 6.67 10.64
N GLN A 80 8.64 7.41 11.59
CA GLN A 80 9.86 8.21 11.37
C GLN A 80 11.07 7.36 10.97
N ARG A 81 11.14 6.12 11.47
CA ARG A 81 12.16 5.16 11.06
C ARG A 81 11.92 4.68 9.63
N THR A 82 10.68 4.29 9.30
CA THR A 82 10.28 3.81 7.98
C THR A 82 10.52 4.85 6.89
N ILE A 83 10.21 6.13 7.16
CA ILE A 83 10.51 7.24 6.23
C ILE A 83 12.02 7.38 6.03
N ARG A 84 12.81 7.44 7.11
CA ARG A 84 14.27 7.60 7.01
C ARG A 84 14.93 6.47 6.22
N GLU A 85 14.53 5.23 6.48
CA GLU A 85 15.04 4.06 5.76
C GLU A 85 14.65 4.11 4.27
N GLY A 86 13.38 4.37 3.94
CA GLY A 86 12.91 4.45 2.56
C GLY A 86 13.56 5.59 1.76
N VAL A 87 13.76 6.75 2.41
CA VAL A 87 14.48 7.88 1.81
C VAL A 87 15.94 7.50 1.57
N LYS A 88 16.64 6.91 2.55
CA LYS A 88 18.03 6.48 2.42
C LYS A 88 18.21 5.50 1.25
N GLU A 89 17.37 4.47 1.18
CA GLU A 89 17.37 3.49 0.08
C GLU A 89 17.16 4.14 -1.30
N MET A 90 16.35 5.19 -1.39
CA MET A 90 16.17 5.93 -2.63
C MET A 90 17.40 6.76 -2.99
N PHE A 91 18.04 7.42 -2.03
CA PHE A 91 19.26 8.20 -2.27
C PHE A 91 20.43 7.31 -2.75
N GLU A 92 20.53 6.07 -2.25
CA GLU A 92 21.53 5.10 -2.73
C GLU A 92 21.35 4.68 -4.20
N LYS A 93 20.16 4.92 -4.77
CA LYS A 93 19.83 4.61 -6.17
C LYS A 93 19.96 5.80 -7.11
N ILE A 94 20.27 6.99 -6.59
CA ILE A 94 20.54 8.16 -7.42
C ILE A 94 21.93 7.98 -8.04
N PRO A 95 22.05 8.05 -9.38
CA PRO A 95 23.32 7.88 -10.09
C PRO A 95 24.32 9.02 -9.84
#